data_AF-A0A6V8CDV5-F1
#
_entry.id   AF-A0A6V8CDV5-F1
#
_cell.length_a   1.000
_cell.length_b   1.000
_cell.length_c   1.000
_cell.angle_alpha   90.00
_cell.angle_beta   90.00
_cell.angle_gamma   90.00
#
_symmetry.space_group_name_H-M   'P 1'
#
loop_
_entity.id
_entity.type
_entity.pdbx_description
1 polymer ?
#
loop_
_entity_poly.entity_id
_entity_poly.type
_entity_poly.pdbx_seq_one_letter_code
_entity_poly.pdbx_strand_id
1 'polypeptide(L)' 'CRRCGRRRGLIRRHGLRLCRQCFRDVGPEIGFRKLN' A
#
# COMPACT_ATOMS: atom_id res chain seq x y z
N CYS A 1 -8.81 3.20 1.31
CA CYS A 1 -7.48 3.58 0.80
C CYS A 1 -7.38 5.07 1.01
N ARG A 2 -6.47 5.57 1.84
CA ARG A 2 -6.40 7.02 2.11
C ARG A 2 -6.11 7.86 0.85
N ARG A 3 -5.41 7.28 -0.14
CA ARG A 3 -5.04 7.94 -1.39
C ARG A 3 -6.15 7.93 -2.45
N CYS A 4 -6.88 6.82 -2.53
CA CYS A 4 -7.72 6.48 -3.67
C CYS A 4 -9.19 6.20 -3.33
N GLY A 5 -9.60 6.35 -2.06
CA GLY A 5 -10.98 6.12 -1.61
C GLY A 5 -11.49 4.67 -1.64
N ARG A 6 -10.78 3.76 -2.33
CA ARG A 6 -11.18 2.35 -2.50
C ARG A 6 -11.29 1.60 -1.16
N ARG A 7 -12.39 0.86 -0.96
CA ARG A 7 -12.68 0.09 0.27
C ARG A 7 -12.20 -1.37 0.22
N ARG A 8 -12.03 -1.93 -0.98
CA ARG A 8 -11.53 -3.31 -1.18
C ARG A 8 -10.00 -3.36 -1.25
N GLY A 9 -9.43 -4.49 -0.82
CA GLY A 9 -7.98 -4.76 -0.93
C GLY A 9 -7.13 -3.75 -0.16
N LEU A 10 -7.63 -3.32 1.00
CA LEU A 10 -6.93 -2.42 1.91
C LEU A 10 -5.89 -3.19 2.71
N ILE A 11 -4.63 -2.80 2.53
CA ILE A 11 -3.59 -3.10 3.49
C ILE A 11 -3.91 -2.24 4.72
N ARG A 12 -3.86 -2.84 5.91
CA ARG A 12 -4.01 -2.16 7.20
C ARG A 12 -2.83 -2.45 8.13
N ARG A 13 -2.00 -3.41 7.74
CA ARG A 13 -0.79 -3.82 8.48
C ARG A 13 0.25 -2.71 8.42
N HIS A 14 1.09 -2.62 9.46
CA HIS A 14 2.16 -1.61 9.57
C HIS A 14 1.65 -0.15 9.47
N GLY A 15 0.38 0.11 9.82
CA GLY A 15 -0.22 1.45 9.74
C GLY A 15 -0.49 1.95 8.30
N LEU A 16 -0.19 1.14 7.29
CA LEU A 16 -0.32 1.50 5.88
C LEU A 16 -1.77 1.38 5.44
N ARG A 17 -2.61 2.40 5.66
CA ARG A 17 -4.02 2.46 5.22
C ARG A 17 -4.20 2.64 3.70
N LEU A 18 -3.46 1.87 2.90
CA LEU A 18 -3.39 1.94 1.44
C LEU A 18 -4.01 0.71 0.79
N CYS A 19 -4.51 0.82 -0.45
CA CYS A 19 -4.89 -0.37 -1.21
C CYS A 19 -3.65 -1.02 -1.84
N ARG A 20 -3.77 -2.29 -2.22
CA ARG A 20 -2.70 -3.02 -2.91
C ARG A 20 -2.17 -2.36 -4.19
N GLN A 21 -3.00 -1.61 -4.92
CA GLN A 21 -2.54 -0.89 -6.12
C GLN A 21 -1.65 0.29 -5.71
N CYS A 22 -2.16 1.20 -4.88
CA CYS A 22 -1.37 2.34 -4.41
C CYS A 22 -0.12 1.93 -3.62
N PHE A 23 -0.13 0.77 -2.98
CA PHE A 23 1.04 0.26 -2.29
C PHE A 23 2.19 -0.12 -3.25
N ARG A 24 1.94 -0.44 -4.52
CA ARG A 24 3.02 -0.70 -5.49
C ARG A 24 3.82 0.55 -5.81
N ASP A 25 3.16 1.71 -5.83
CA ASP A 25 3.81 2.99 -6.11
C ASP A 25 4.56 3.50 -4.88
N VAL A 26 3.92 3.42 -3.70
CA VAL A 26 4.48 3.97 -2.46
C VAL A 26 5.48 3.00 -1.82
N GLY A 27 5.31 1.69 -1.99
CA GLY A 27 6.13 0.64 -1.37
C GLY A 27 7.65 0.87 -1.51
N PRO A 28 8.16 1.13 -2.73
CA PRO A 28 9.57 1.46 -2.94
C PRO A 28 10.04 2.69 -2.17
N GLU A 29 9.20 3.73 -2.06
CA GLU A 29 9.53 4.98 -1.35
C GLU A 29 9.64 4.78 0.17
N ILE A 30 8.87 3.84 0.75
CA ILE A 30 8.91 3.49 2.19
C ILE A 30 9.98 2.44 2.52
N GLY A 31 10.74 1.98 1.52
CA GLY A 31 11.77 0.96 1.71
C GLY A 31 11.26 -0.49 1.63
N PHE A 32 10.02 -0.73 1.19
CA PHE A 32 9.60 -2.09 0.85
C PHE A 32 10.25 -2.52 -0.46
N ARG A 33 11.15 -3.50 -0.38
CA ARG A 33 11.73 -4.16 -1.55
C ARG A 33 10.97 -5.46 -1.83
N LYS A 34 10.68 -5.70 -3.11
CA LYS A 34 10.19 -7.01 -3.56
C LYS A 34 11.36 -7.99 -3.46
N LEU A 35 11.35 -8.86 -2.45
CA LEU A 35 12.15 -10.08 -2.47
C LEU A 35 11.43 -11.09 -3.35
N ASN A 36 12.18 -11.69 -4.26
CA ASN A 36 11.67 -12.54 -5.34
C ASN A 36 11.56 -13.99 -4.89
#